data_AF-A0A6A5XQY0-F1
#
_entry.id   AF-A0A6A5XQY0-F1
#
_cell.length_a   1.000
_cell.length_b   1.000
_cell.length_c   1.000
_cell.angle_alpha   90.00
_cell.angle_beta   90.00
_cell.angle_gamma   90.00
#
_symmetry.space_group_name_H-M   'P 1'
#
loop_
_entity.id
_entity.type
_entity.pdbx_description
1 polymer ?
#
loop_
_entity_poly.entity_id
_entity_poly.type
_entity_poly.pdbx_seq_one_letter_code
_entity_poly.pdbx_strand_id
1 'polypeptide(L)'
;MKFTLPLLLTGLLTSLTTAIALPRGSSSAAIQIPGKSELRVYYQNGQNFIFEANVGPPTSAPSATRNIFTGVTRTNTPLAAVTWLETDPANPEIRVYYVTPRNTLAELAFIKGQWKVGADIGFAVQPDSDALYALRVGTTIIVGYSNADGNLAEAYYSTGTPVWQTYTL
;
A
#
# COMPACT_ATOMS: atom_id res chain seq x y z
N MET A 1 29.93 -47.59 -34.54
CA MET A 1 29.02 -46.41 -34.63
C MET A 1 29.51 -45.37 -33.63
N LYS A 2 30.05 -44.24 -34.12
CA LYS A 2 30.51 -43.12 -33.28
C LYS A 2 29.34 -42.16 -33.07
N PHE A 3 28.88 -41.98 -31.84
CA PHE A 3 27.90 -40.95 -31.51
C PHE A 3 28.64 -39.67 -31.10
N THR A 4 28.57 -38.63 -31.93
CA THR A 4 28.91 -37.25 -31.56
C THR A 4 27.66 -36.58 -31.00
N LEU A 5 27.69 -36.24 -29.71
CA LEU A 5 26.62 -35.52 -29.03
C LEU A 5 26.83 -34.01 -29.26
N PRO A 6 25.88 -33.26 -29.86
CA PRO A 6 26.00 -31.82 -29.94
C PRO A 6 25.69 -31.22 -28.57
N LEU A 7 26.59 -30.36 -28.10
CA LEU A 7 26.42 -29.56 -26.89
C LEU A 7 25.24 -28.60 -27.10
N LEU A 8 24.05 -28.93 -26.57
CA LEU A 8 22.93 -27.98 -26.50
C LEU A 8 23.23 -26.94 -25.42
N LEU A 9 23.82 -25.82 -25.83
CA LEU A 9 23.94 -24.62 -25.02
C LEU A 9 22.55 -23.96 -24.93
N THR A 10 21.71 -24.43 -24.01
CA THR A 10 20.45 -23.75 -23.69
C THR A 10 20.77 -22.55 -22.82
N GLY A 11 20.54 -21.36 -23.37
CA GLY A 11 20.83 -20.10 -22.72
C GLY A 11 20.07 -19.93 -21.42
N LEU A 12 20.80 -19.71 -20.32
CA LEU A 12 20.26 -19.08 -19.13
C LEU A 12 19.99 -17.61 -19.46
N LEU A 13 18.75 -17.31 -19.85
CA LEU A 13 18.20 -15.96 -19.68
C LEU A 13 18.00 -15.76 -18.18
N THR A 14 18.99 -15.18 -17.51
CA THR A 14 18.80 -14.66 -16.16
C THR A 14 17.83 -13.49 -16.27
N SER A 15 16.60 -13.67 -15.81
CA SER A 15 15.71 -12.54 -15.56
C SER A 15 16.41 -11.66 -14.52
N LEU A 16 16.89 -10.49 -14.94
CA LEU A 16 17.40 -9.47 -14.03
C LEU A 16 16.21 -8.97 -13.21
N THR A 17 15.96 -9.61 -12.08
CA THR A 17 14.96 -9.12 -11.11
C THR A 17 15.58 -7.92 -10.41
N THR A 18 15.20 -6.71 -10.79
CA THR A 18 15.63 -5.50 -10.07
C THR A 18 14.92 -5.45 -8.72
N ALA A 19 15.69 -5.56 -7.64
CA ALA A 19 15.17 -5.35 -6.30
C ALA A 19 14.58 -3.93 -6.16
N ILE A 20 13.47 -3.81 -5.45
CA ILE A 20 12.89 -2.50 -5.12
C ILE A 20 13.71 -1.90 -3.98
N ALA A 21 14.40 -0.80 -4.27
CA ALA A 21 15.14 -0.06 -3.25
C ALA A 21 14.17 0.79 -2.40
N LEU A 22 14.23 0.58 -1.09
CA LEU A 22 13.45 1.35 -0.11
C LEU A 22 14.35 2.34 0.62
N PRO A 23 13.91 3.60 0.84
CA PRO A 23 14.61 4.53 1.72
C PRO A 23 14.75 3.94 3.12
N ARG A 24 15.86 4.25 3.79
CA ARG A 24 16.07 3.81 5.18
C ARG A 24 15.03 4.45 6.09
N GLY A 25 14.36 3.62 6.89
CA GLY A 25 13.29 4.05 7.80
C GLY A 25 11.92 4.16 7.13
N SER A 26 11.81 3.86 5.83
CA SER A 26 10.49 3.78 5.18
C SER A 26 9.73 2.53 5.63
N SER A 27 8.40 2.67 5.68
CA SER A 27 7.48 1.56 5.90
C SER A 27 6.94 1.04 4.57
N SER A 28 6.33 -0.15 4.62
CA SER A 28 5.54 -0.69 3.51
C SER A 28 4.24 -1.29 4.02
N ALA A 29 3.23 -1.27 3.17
CA ALA A 29 1.95 -1.92 3.42
C ALA A 29 1.68 -2.94 2.32
N ALA A 30 0.97 -4.02 2.65
CA ALA A 30 0.58 -5.02 1.66
C ALA A 30 -0.88 -5.38 1.81
N ILE A 31 -1.52 -5.66 0.68
CA ILE A 31 -2.83 -6.30 0.61
C ILE A 31 -2.75 -7.50 -0.31
N GLN A 32 -3.58 -8.51 -0.03
CA GLN A 32 -3.91 -9.53 -1.00
C GLN A 32 -5.17 -9.11 -1.76
N ILE A 33 -5.11 -9.13 -3.09
CA ILE A 33 -6.29 -8.83 -3.90
C ILE A 33 -7.31 -9.98 -3.73
N PRO A 34 -8.55 -9.71 -3.29
CA PRO A 34 -9.55 -10.75 -3.09
C PRO A 34 -9.78 -11.57 -4.35
N GLY A 35 -9.79 -12.90 -4.21
CA GLY A 35 -10.00 -13.82 -5.33
C GLY A 35 -8.81 -13.94 -6.30
N LYS A 36 -7.65 -13.32 -6.02
CA LYS A 36 -6.44 -13.42 -6.85
C LYS A 36 -5.24 -13.89 -6.03
N SER A 37 -4.33 -14.60 -6.70
CA SER A 37 -3.00 -14.94 -6.16
C SER A 37 -2.03 -13.80 -6.44
N GLU A 38 -2.41 -12.60 -6.01
CA GLU A 38 -1.73 -11.35 -6.32
C GLU A 38 -1.73 -10.45 -5.09
N LEU A 39 -0.55 -9.95 -4.75
CA LEU A 39 -0.34 -8.93 -3.74
C LEU A 39 -0.18 -7.56 -4.41
N ARG A 40 -0.63 -6.52 -3.71
CA ARG A 40 -0.17 -5.15 -3.93
C ARG A 40 0.66 -4.74 -2.73
N VAL A 41 1.88 -4.30 -3.01
CA VAL A 41 2.79 -3.75 -1.99
C VAL A 41 2.94 -2.27 -2.24
N TYR A 42 2.64 -1.47 -1.22
CA TYR A 42 2.77 -0.03 -1.22
C TYR A 42 4.02 0.38 -0.47
N TYR A 43 4.77 1.29 -1.06
CA TYR A 43 6.01 1.77 -0.47
C TYR A 43 6.29 3.21 -0.88
N GLN A 44 7.09 3.89 -0.07
CA GLN A 44 7.58 5.22 -0.38
C GLN A 44 8.94 5.13 -1.09
N ASN A 45 9.13 5.88 -2.17
CA ASN A 45 10.43 5.96 -2.85
C ASN A 45 11.35 7.05 -2.25
N GLY A 46 12.57 7.18 -2.76
CA GLY A 46 13.54 8.19 -2.29
C GLY A 46 13.15 9.66 -2.51
N GLN A 47 12.08 9.92 -3.25
CA GLN A 47 11.51 11.25 -3.48
C GLN A 47 10.23 11.49 -2.65
N ASN A 48 9.94 10.61 -1.69
CA ASN A 48 8.72 10.64 -0.87
C ASN A 48 7.41 10.45 -1.65
N PHE A 49 7.45 9.83 -2.83
CA PHE A 49 6.26 9.44 -3.58
C PHE A 49 5.80 8.04 -3.19
N ILE A 50 4.50 7.77 -3.27
CA ILE A 50 3.96 6.44 -2.97
C ILE A 50 3.85 5.63 -4.28
N PHE A 51 4.45 4.45 -4.25
CA PHE A 51 4.45 3.49 -5.34
C PHE A 51 3.65 2.25 -4.97
N GLU A 52 3.15 1.58 -6.00
CA GLU A 52 2.53 0.26 -5.94
C GLU A 52 3.41 -0.72 -6.72
N ALA A 53 3.71 -1.87 -6.11
CA ALA A 53 4.28 -3.03 -6.76
C ALA A 53 3.26 -4.17 -6.82
N ASN A 54 3.14 -4.79 -8.00
CA ASN A 54 2.33 -5.97 -8.20
C ASN A 54 3.22 -7.19 -7.98
N VAL A 55 2.92 -8.00 -6.97
CA VAL A 55 3.76 -9.14 -6.60
C VAL A 55 2.93 -10.42 -6.65
N GLY A 56 3.44 -11.42 -7.35
CA GLY A 56 2.84 -12.76 -7.38
C GLY A 56 3.14 -13.58 -6.12
N PRO A 57 2.98 -14.91 -6.19
CA PRO A 57 3.44 -15.82 -5.15
C PRO A 57 4.92 -15.62 -4.81
N PRO A 58 5.38 -16.04 -3.61
CA PRO A 58 6.78 -15.99 -3.22
C PRO A 58 7.69 -16.50 -4.34
N THR A 59 8.86 -15.87 -4.51
CA THR A 59 9.85 -16.09 -5.60
C THR A 59 9.51 -15.46 -6.95
N SER A 60 8.29 -14.91 -7.13
CA SER A 60 7.97 -14.14 -8.32
C SER A 60 8.61 -12.76 -8.27
N ALA A 61 9.19 -12.31 -9.38
CA ALA A 61 9.57 -10.92 -9.56
C ALA A 61 8.31 -10.02 -9.55
N PRO A 62 8.42 -8.74 -9.12
CA PRO A 62 7.34 -7.79 -9.32
C PRO A 62 6.95 -7.69 -10.79
N SER A 63 5.68 -7.90 -11.12
CA SER A 63 5.19 -7.87 -12.51
C SER A 63 4.95 -6.46 -13.03
N ALA A 64 4.77 -5.49 -12.13
CA ALA A 64 4.69 -4.08 -12.44
C ALA A 64 5.07 -3.26 -11.20
N THR A 65 5.66 -2.09 -11.44
CA THR A 65 5.81 -1.04 -10.43
C THR A 65 5.31 0.27 -11.02
N ARG A 66 4.57 1.06 -10.25
CA ARG A 66 4.04 2.35 -10.71
C ARG A 66 3.92 3.34 -9.57
N ASN A 67 4.07 4.61 -9.92
CA ASN A 67 3.75 5.71 -9.03
C ASN A 67 2.22 5.84 -8.93
N ILE A 68 1.69 5.84 -7.71
CA ILE A 68 0.25 6.06 -7.46
C ILE A 68 -0.02 7.44 -6.85
N PHE A 69 1.01 8.12 -6.34
CA PHE A 69 0.89 9.46 -5.77
C PHE A 69 2.22 10.23 -5.78
N THR A 70 2.22 11.38 -6.46
CA THR A 70 3.34 12.33 -6.55
C THR A 70 3.19 13.54 -5.62
N GLY A 71 2.16 13.59 -4.78
CA GLY A 71 1.98 14.66 -3.82
C GLY A 71 2.96 14.55 -2.64
N VAL A 72 2.98 15.57 -1.79
CA VAL A 72 3.90 15.62 -0.66
C VAL A 72 3.40 14.72 0.46
N THR A 73 4.22 13.74 0.85
CA THR A 73 4.01 12.90 2.03
C THR A 73 5.08 13.22 3.07
N ARG A 74 4.86 12.85 4.33
CA ARG A 74 5.94 12.92 5.35
C ARG A 74 7.12 12.06 4.88
N THR A 75 8.35 12.52 5.05
CA THR A 75 9.52 11.65 4.84
C THR A 75 9.39 10.43 5.76
N ASN A 76 9.64 9.23 5.23
CA ASN A 76 9.46 7.97 5.95
C ASN A 76 8.05 7.82 6.51
N THR A 77 7.03 8.14 5.70
CA THR A 77 5.64 8.03 6.15
C THR A 77 5.29 6.56 6.42
N PRO A 78 4.65 6.23 7.56
CA PRO A 78 4.09 4.91 7.74
C PRO A 78 2.98 4.69 6.71
N LEU A 79 2.85 3.46 6.24
CA LEU A 79 1.83 3.08 5.28
C LEU A 79 0.96 1.99 5.88
N ALA A 80 -0.34 2.10 5.65
CA ALA A 80 -1.28 1.02 5.90
C ALA A 80 -2.22 0.89 4.70
N ALA A 81 -2.69 -0.32 4.44
CA ALA A 81 -3.54 -0.56 3.28
C ALA A 81 -4.63 -1.57 3.61
N VAL A 82 -5.79 -1.39 2.99
CA VAL A 82 -6.95 -2.27 3.11
C VAL A 82 -7.64 -2.39 1.76
N THR A 83 -8.23 -3.55 1.50
CA THR A 83 -8.99 -3.82 0.28
C THR A 83 -10.24 -4.63 0.55
N TRP A 84 -11.23 -4.45 -0.31
CA TRP A 84 -12.45 -5.24 -0.30
C TRP A 84 -13.06 -5.27 -1.72
N LEU A 85 -13.99 -6.19 -1.94
CA LEU A 85 -14.82 -6.18 -3.14
C LEU A 85 -16.11 -5.41 -2.84
N GLU A 86 -16.46 -4.51 -3.75
CA GLU A 86 -17.83 -4.01 -3.87
C GLU A 86 -18.63 -4.94 -4.79
N THR A 87 -19.79 -4.51 -5.26
CA THR A 87 -20.64 -5.29 -6.17
C THR A 87 -19.99 -5.68 -7.50
N ASP A 88 -18.92 -4.99 -7.92
CA ASP A 88 -18.11 -5.37 -9.08
C ASP A 88 -16.88 -6.20 -8.64
N PRO A 89 -16.87 -7.53 -8.87
CA PRO A 89 -15.76 -8.38 -8.47
C PRO A 89 -14.50 -8.17 -9.31
N ALA A 90 -14.58 -7.48 -10.46
CA ALA A 90 -13.43 -7.24 -11.31
C ALA A 90 -12.48 -6.18 -10.74
N ASN A 91 -13.04 -5.22 -9.99
CA ASN A 91 -12.33 -4.03 -9.51
C ASN A 91 -12.44 -3.93 -7.98
N PRO A 92 -11.45 -4.41 -7.22
CA PRO A 92 -11.45 -4.22 -5.78
C PRO A 92 -11.37 -2.74 -5.45
N GLU A 93 -12.00 -2.35 -4.34
CA GLU A 93 -11.72 -1.09 -3.68
C GLU A 93 -10.44 -1.25 -2.86
N ILE A 94 -9.58 -0.23 -2.93
CA ILE A 94 -8.34 -0.19 -2.15
C ILE A 94 -8.24 1.17 -1.49
N ARG A 95 -7.79 1.19 -0.24
CA ARG A 95 -7.35 2.40 0.47
C ARG A 95 -5.93 2.23 0.93
N VAL A 96 -5.13 3.27 0.76
CA VAL A 96 -3.78 3.37 1.31
C VAL A 96 -3.73 4.61 2.17
N TYR A 97 -3.41 4.42 3.44
CA TYR A 97 -3.29 5.48 4.42
C TYR A 97 -1.83 5.84 4.63
N TYR A 98 -1.59 7.12 4.81
CA TYR A 98 -0.27 7.69 5.03
C TYR A 98 -0.38 8.94 5.92
N VAL A 99 0.77 9.43 6.37
CA VAL A 99 0.89 10.67 7.14
C VAL A 99 1.42 11.79 6.25
N THR A 100 0.75 12.94 6.28
CA THR A 100 1.17 14.17 5.57
C THR A 100 2.37 14.84 6.24
N PRO A 101 3.07 15.78 5.57
CA PRO A 101 4.11 16.59 6.22
C PRO A 101 3.63 17.43 7.40
N ARG A 102 2.31 17.64 7.54
CA ARG A 102 1.70 18.36 8.67
C ARG A 102 1.38 17.44 9.86
N ASN A 103 1.83 16.19 9.80
CA ASN A 103 1.48 15.13 10.76
C ASN A 103 -0.04 14.96 10.89
N THR A 104 -0.73 14.89 9.76
CA THR A 104 -2.14 14.49 9.70
C THR A 104 -2.31 13.20 8.92
N LEU A 105 -3.34 12.41 9.24
CA LEU A 105 -3.70 11.25 8.44
C LEU A 105 -4.22 11.69 7.06
N ALA A 106 -3.88 10.91 6.04
CA ALA A 106 -4.36 11.08 4.68
C ALA A 106 -4.64 9.74 4.00
N GLU A 107 -5.43 9.78 2.94
CA GLU A 107 -5.93 8.62 2.20
C GLU A 107 -5.63 8.75 0.70
N LEU A 108 -5.18 7.66 0.08
CA LEU A 108 -5.30 7.39 -1.35
C LEU A 108 -6.38 6.34 -1.58
N ALA A 109 -7.30 6.61 -2.50
CA ALA A 109 -8.40 5.71 -2.80
C ALA A 109 -8.34 5.20 -4.23
N PHE A 110 -8.32 3.87 -4.41
CA PHE A 110 -8.59 3.22 -5.67
C PHE A 110 -10.07 2.84 -5.71
N ILE A 111 -10.82 3.54 -6.55
CA ILE A 111 -12.28 3.42 -6.65
C ILE A 111 -12.64 3.14 -8.10
N LYS A 112 -13.41 2.07 -8.34
CA LYS A 112 -13.89 1.70 -9.69
C LYS A 112 -12.76 1.67 -10.75
N GLY A 113 -11.64 1.04 -10.41
CA GLY A 113 -10.52 0.85 -11.34
C GLY A 113 -9.56 2.03 -11.47
N GLN A 114 -9.69 3.09 -10.65
CA GLN A 114 -8.86 4.28 -10.75
C GLN A 114 -8.42 4.82 -9.39
N TRP A 115 -7.15 5.22 -9.29
CA TRP A 115 -6.65 6.03 -8.18
C TRP A 115 -7.26 7.43 -8.24
N LYS A 116 -7.77 7.89 -7.10
CA LYS A 116 -8.25 9.25 -6.90
C LYS A 116 -7.15 10.11 -6.28
N VAL A 117 -7.31 11.42 -6.41
CA VAL A 117 -6.41 12.39 -5.77
C VAL A 117 -6.42 12.14 -4.26
N GLY A 118 -5.24 12.12 -3.65
CA GLY A 118 -5.10 11.93 -2.21
C GLY A 118 -5.82 13.02 -1.41
N ALA A 119 -6.41 12.62 -0.29
CA ALA A 119 -7.15 13.50 0.60
C ALA A 119 -6.55 13.49 2.00
N ASP A 120 -6.29 14.68 2.55
CA ASP A 120 -5.99 14.85 3.97
C ASP A 120 -7.29 14.68 4.77
N ILE A 121 -7.34 13.69 5.66
CA ILE A 121 -8.52 13.41 6.49
C ILE A 121 -8.45 14.13 7.85
N GLY A 122 -7.35 14.85 8.12
CA GLY A 122 -7.29 15.90 9.14
C GLY A 122 -7.01 15.47 10.57
N PHE A 123 -6.95 14.17 10.86
CA PHE A 123 -6.64 13.69 12.21
C PHE A 123 -5.15 13.86 12.52
N ALA A 124 -4.84 14.57 13.61
CA ALA A 124 -3.45 14.83 14.02
C ALA A 124 -2.76 13.57 14.54
N VAL A 125 -1.60 13.28 13.99
CA VAL A 125 -0.73 12.14 14.29
C VAL A 125 0.46 12.63 15.12
N GLN A 126 0.93 11.83 16.07
CA GLN A 126 2.17 12.11 16.77
C GLN A 126 3.33 12.28 15.77
N PRO A 127 4.14 13.35 15.87
CA PRO A 127 5.37 13.46 15.09
C PRO A 127 6.24 12.21 15.25
N ASP A 128 6.85 11.77 14.15
CA ASP A 128 7.75 10.62 14.08
C ASP A 128 7.15 9.25 14.48
N SER A 129 5.85 9.15 14.75
CA SER A 129 5.22 7.84 14.99
C SER A 129 5.10 7.02 13.71
N ASP A 130 5.50 5.75 13.78
CA ASP A 130 5.33 4.75 12.72
C ASP A 130 4.11 3.85 12.94
N ALA A 131 3.36 4.08 14.03
CA ALA A 131 2.15 3.31 14.31
C ALA A 131 1.05 3.69 13.33
N LEU A 132 0.80 2.81 12.36
CA LEU A 132 -0.31 2.92 11.43
C LEU A 132 -0.79 1.52 11.05
N TYR A 133 -2.09 1.27 11.14
CA TYR A 133 -2.71 0.08 10.56
C TYR A 133 -4.05 0.44 9.94
N ALA A 134 -4.52 -0.40 9.03
CA ALA A 134 -5.82 -0.24 8.40
C ALA A 134 -6.51 -1.59 8.26
N LEU A 135 -7.81 -1.62 8.53
CA LEU A 135 -8.65 -2.78 8.33
C LEU A 135 -10.07 -2.35 8.00
N ARG A 136 -10.90 -3.32 7.61
CA ARG A 136 -12.32 -3.11 7.37
C ARG A 136 -13.11 -4.12 8.17
N VAL A 137 -14.09 -3.65 8.93
CA VAL A 137 -15.02 -4.46 9.71
C VAL A 137 -16.43 -4.15 9.24
N GLY A 138 -17.08 -5.11 8.56
CA GLY A 138 -18.36 -4.87 7.89
C GLY A 138 -18.22 -3.75 6.84
N THR A 139 -19.01 -2.68 6.98
CA THR A 139 -18.98 -1.49 6.12
C THR A 139 -18.08 -0.38 6.65
N THR A 140 -17.42 -0.59 7.79
CA THR A 140 -16.59 0.41 8.46
C THR A 140 -15.13 0.19 8.13
N ILE A 141 -14.47 1.24 7.64
CA ILE A 141 -13.02 1.28 7.50
C ILE A 141 -12.46 1.86 8.78
N ILE A 142 -11.40 1.25 9.30
CA ILE A 142 -10.72 1.62 10.53
C ILE A 142 -9.25 1.86 10.21
N VAL A 143 -8.71 2.97 10.71
CA VAL A 143 -7.31 3.36 10.59
C VAL A 143 -6.79 3.64 11.99
N GLY A 144 -5.97 2.76 12.53
CA GLY A 144 -5.33 2.96 13.81
C GLY A 144 -4.01 3.71 13.68
N TYR A 145 -3.75 4.64 14.59
CA TYR A 145 -2.60 5.54 14.56
C TYR A 145 -2.25 6.06 15.96
N SER A 146 -1.04 6.59 16.17
CA SER A 146 -0.74 7.38 17.38
C SER A 146 -1.28 8.80 17.21
N ASN A 147 -2.20 9.24 18.05
CA ASN A 147 -2.72 10.61 18.02
C ASN A 147 -1.68 11.64 18.49
N ALA A 148 -1.99 12.93 18.41
CA ALA A 148 -1.06 14.02 18.78
C ALA A 148 -0.52 13.93 20.22
N ASP A 149 -1.26 13.30 21.14
CA ASP A 149 -0.87 13.10 22.54
C ASP A 149 -0.01 11.83 22.76
N GLY A 150 0.22 11.05 21.70
CA GLY A 150 0.96 9.80 21.73
C GLY A 150 0.15 8.57 22.16
N ASN A 151 -1.17 8.70 22.27
CA ASN A 151 -2.06 7.58 22.57
C ASN A 151 -2.44 6.85 21.29
N LEU A 152 -2.69 5.54 21.39
CA LEU A 152 -3.29 4.80 20.29
C LEU A 152 -4.73 5.27 20.07
N ALA A 153 -5.06 5.61 18.84
CA ALA A 153 -6.38 6.07 18.43
C ALA A 153 -6.78 5.38 17.14
N GLU A 154 -8.09 5.39 16.85
CA GLU A 154 -8.64 4.92 15.60
C GLU A 154 -9.46 6.03 14.94
N ALA A 155 -9.19 6.29 13.67
CA ALA A 155 -10.08 7.02 12.79
C ALA A 155 -10.94 6.01 12.04
N TYR A 156 -12.24 6.24 11.95
CA TYR A 156 -13.15 5.33 11.26
C TYR A 156 -14.12 6.05 10.34
N TYR A 157 -14.49 5.36 9.27
CA TYR A 157 -15.42 5.82 8.26
C TYR A 157 -16.42 4.72 7.95
N SER A 158 -17.71 4.98 8.17
CA SER A 158 -18.79 4.08 7.77
C SER A 158 -19.34 4.51 6.42
N THR A 159 -19.42 3.58 5.46
CA THR A 159 -20.00 3.90 4.14
C THR A 159 -21.49 4.26 4.20
N GLY A 160 -22.18 3.93 5.29
CA GLY A 160 -23.58 4.33 5.54
C GLY A 160 -23.75 5.71 6.19
N THR A 161 -22.68 6.29 6.75
CA THR A 161 -22.69 7.62 7.36
C THR A 161 -21.36 8.29 7.04
N PRO A 162 -21.26 9.02 5.91
CA PRO A 162 -20.00 9.34 5.25
C PRO A 162 -19.25 10.50 5.91
N VAL A 163 -18.94 10.35 7.19
CA VAL A 163 -18.19 11.31 7.99
C VAL A 163 -17.11 10.53 8.73
N TRP A 164 -15.89 11.02 8.62
CA TRP A 164 -14.78 10.50 9.42
C TRP A 164 -14.96 10.88 10.88
N GLN A 165 -14.78 9.91 11.76
CA GLN A 165 -14.84 10.08 13.21
C GLN A 165 -13.58 9.46 13.84
N THR A 166 -13.29 9.79 15.09
CA THR A 166 -12.15 9.21 15.80
C THR A 166 -12.44 8.97 17.27
N TYR A 167 -11.71 8.04 17.87
CA TYR A 167 -11.69 7.76 19.30
C TYR A 167 -10.31 7.26 19.74
N THR A 168 -9.99 7.45 21.01
CA THR A 168 -8.77 6.94 21.65
C THR A 168 -9.05 5.56 22.26
N LEU A 169 -8.09 4.63 22.13
CA LEU A 169 -8.15 3.28 22.72
C LEU A 169 -7.70 3.26 24.18
#